data_AF-A0A438EXL0-F1
#
_entry.id   AF-A0A438EXL0-F1
#
_cell.length_a   1.000
_cell.length_b   1.000
_cell.length_c   1.000
_cell.angle_alpha   90.00
_cell.angle_beta   90.00
_cell.angle_gamma   90.00
#
_symmetry.space_group_name_H-M   'P 1'
#
loop_
_entity.id
_entity.type
_entity.pdbx_description
1 polymer ?
#
loop_
_entity_poly.entity_id
_entity_poly.type
_entity_poly.pdbx_seq_one_letter_code
_entity_poly.pdbx_strand_id
1 'polypeptide(L)'
;MIRKNAVESILAERDILISVRNPFVVRFFYSFTCRENLYLVMEYLNGGDLYSLLRSLGCLDEDVARIYIAEVVLALEYLHSLRVVHRDLKPDNLLIAHDETTNVIWFGFSRVVLDIKDEFSLLGYLD
;
A
#
# COMPACT_ATOMS: atom_id res chain seq x y z
N MET A 1 -2.43 -7.08 -27.40
CA MET A 1 -1.48 -7.66 -26.42
C MET A 1 -1.36 -6.82 -25.16
N ILE A 2 -1.12 -5.50 -25.22
CA ILE A 2 -0.92 -4.62 -24.04
C ILE A 2 -2.07 -4.67 -23.01
N ARG A 3 -3.33 -4.73 -23.46
CA ARG A 3 -4.51 -4.80 -22.55
C ARG A 3 -4.64 -6.11 -21.76
N LYS A 4 -4.17 -7.24 -22.29
CA LYS A 4 -4.33 -8.55 -21.63
C LYS A 4 -3.40 -8.67 -20.42
N ASN A 5 -2.13 -8.28 -20.60
CA ASN A 5 -1.13 -8.31 -19.54
C ASN A 5 -1.45 -7.32 -18.41
N ALA A 6 -2.07 -6.18 -18.73
CA ALA A 6 -2.53 -5.22 -17.73
C ALA A 6 -3.65 -5.80 -16.85
N VAL A 7 -4.60 -6.54 -17.44
CA VAL A 7 -5.69 -7.17 -16.70
C VAL A 7 -5.18 -8.27 -15.76
N GLU A 8 -4.27 -9.12 -16.24
CA GLU A 8 -3.66 -10.17 -15.42
C GLU A 8 -2.86 -9.59 -14.24
N SER A 9 -2.10 -8.50 -14.47
CA SER A 9 -1.40 -7.79 -13.39
C SER A 9 -2.35 -7.21 -12.35
N ILE A 10 -3.47 -6.63 -12.77
CA ILE A 10 -4.49 -6.06 -11.86
C ILE A 10 -5.16 -7.16 -11.03
N LEU A 11 -5.42 -8.33 -11.62
CA LEU A 11 -6.00 -9.46 -10.90
C LEU A 11 -5.02 -10.03 -9.86
N ALA A 12 -3.73 -10.17 -10.21
CA ALA A 12 -2.71 -10.60 -9.26
C ALA A 12 -2.55 -9.60 -8.09
N GLU A 13 -2.57 -8.30 -8.39
CA GLU A 13 -2.54 -7.24 -7.37
C GLU A 13 -3.76 -7.30 -6.44
N ARG A 14 -4.96 -7.47 -7.01
CA ARG A 14 -6.19 -7.69 -6.24
C ARG A 14 -6.08 -8.90 -5.32
N ASP A 15 -5.56 -10.02 -5.82
CA ASP A 15 -5.46 -11.26 -5.05
C ASP A 15 -4.50 -11.10 -3.86
N ILE A 16 -3.44 -10.30 -4.02
CA ILE A 16 -2.57 -9.92 -2.91
C ILE A 16 -3.32 -9.05 -1.90
N LEU A 17 -4.03 -8.02 -2.36
CA LEU A 17 -4.83 -7.15 -1.48
C LEU A 17 -5.86 -7.96 -0.67
N ILE A 18 -6.45 -9.01 -1.26
CA ILE A 18 -7.37 -9.93 -0.55
C ILE A 18 -6.66 -10.70 0.57
N SER A 19 -5.40 -11.09 0.36
CA SER A 19 -4.63 -11.91 1.30
C SER A 19 -4.03 -11.11 2.46
N VAL A 20 -3.90 -9.80 2.31
CA VAL A 20 -3.30 -8.90 3.30
C VAL A 20 -4.26 -8.64 4.46
N ARG A 21 -3.85 -9.02 5.67
CA ARG A 21 -4.58 -8.76 6.92
C ARG A 21 -3.59 -8.38 8.01
N ASN A 22 -3.41 -7.08 8.20
CA ASN A 22 -2.54 -6.50 9.21
C ASN A 22 -3.16 -5.19 9.73
N PRO A 23 -3.07 -4.88 11.03
CA PRO A 23 -3.66 -3.65 11.58
C PRO A 23 -3.08 -2.35 10.99
N PHE A 24 -1.88 -2.40 10.42
CA PHE A 24 -1.19 -1.23 9.83
C PHE A 24 -1.26 -1.19 8.30
N VAL A 25 -2.10 -2.04 7.68
CA VAL A 25 -2.35 -2.03 6.23
C VAL A 25 -3.84 -1.96 5.95
N VAL A 26 -4.25 -1.09 5.01
CA VAL A 26 -5.66 -0.81 4.78
C VAL A 26 -6.37 -2.08 4.37
N ARG A 27 -7.43 -2.43 5.12
CA ARG A 27 -8.15 -3.65 4.83
C ARG A 27 -8.90 -3.55 3.52
N PHE A 28 -8.63 -4.48 2.62
CA PHE A 28 -9.43 -4.71 1.44
C PHE A 28 -10.60 -5.65 1.76
N PHE A 29 -11.81 -5.32 1.30
CA PHE A 29 -12.99 -6.15 1.50
C PHE A 29 -13.35 -6.95 0.26
N TYR A 30 -13.56 -6.27 -0.87
CA TYR A 30 -13.88 -6.89 -2.16
C TYR A 30 -13.73 -5.89 -3.30
N SER A 31 -13.72 -6.39 -4.54
CA SER A 31 -13.75 -5.54 -5.74
C SER A 31 -14.87 -5.98 -6.66
N PHE A 32 -15.37 -5.06 -7.47
CA PHE A 32 -16.29 -5.36 -8.55
C PHE A 32 -15.99 -4.49 -9.76
N THR A 33 -16.44 -4.92 -10.94
CA THR A 33 -16.28 -4.18 -12.18
C THR A 33 -17.64 -3.77 -12.72
N CYS A 34 -17.76 -2.54 -13.20
CA CYS A 34 -18.85 -2.11 -14.07
C CYS A 34 -18.27 -1.78 -15.45
N ARG A 35 -19.12 -1.57 -16.47
CA ARG A 35 -18.81 -1.39 -17.91
C ARG A 35 -17.36 -1.03 -18.27
N GLU A 36 -16.80 0.01 -17.66
CA GLU A 36 -15.43 0.48 -17.95
C GLU A 36 -14.56 0.71 -16.69
N ASN A 37 -15.05 0.40 -15.48
CA ASN A 37 -14.40 0.76 -14.21
C ASN A 37 -14.23 -0.43 -13.26
N LEU A 38 -13.09 -0.47 -12.58
CA LEU A 38 -12.83 -1.33 -11.43
C LEU A 38 -13.09 -0.53 -10.15
N TYR A 39 -13.86 -1.11 -9.24
CA TYR A 39 -14.17 -0.56 -7.94
C TYR A 39 -13.55 -1.44 -6.86
N LEU A 40 -12.81 -0.82 -5.95
CA LEU A 40 -12.19 -1.47 -4.81
C LEU A 40 -12.93 -0.99 -3.56
N VAL A 41 -13.44 -1.94 -2.77
CA VAL A 41 -14.09 -1.66 -1.49
C VAL A 41 -13.09 -1.96 -0.39
N MET A 42 -12.76 -0.94 0.37
CA MET A 42 -11.71 -0.93 1.38
C MET A 42 -12.24 -0.31 2.67
N GLU A 43 -11.49 -0.51 3.75
CA GLU A 43 -11.71 0.17 5.01
C GLU A 43 -11.66 1.69 4.84
N TYR A 44 -12.62 2.36 5.47
CA TYR A 44 -12.72 3.80 5.47
C TYR A 44 -11.99 4.36 6.69
N LEU A 45 -11.00 5.20 6.43
CA LEU A 45 -10.21 5.90 7.45
C LEU A 45 -10.54 7.39 7.35
N ASN A 46 -11.12 7.95 8.40
CA ASN A 46 -11.67 9.31 8.40
C ASN A 46 -10.69 10.38 8.94
N GLY A 47 -9.47 9.99 9.34
CA GLY A 47 -8.45 10.92 9.85
C GLY A 47 -7.67 11.66 8.76
N GLY A 48 -7.92 11.36 7.49
CA GLY A 48 -7.19 11.93 6.36
C GLY A 48 -5.82 11.29 6.14
N ASP A 49 -4.96 11.99 5.42
CA ASP A 49 -3.59 11.55 5.09
C ASP A 49 -2.51 12.34 5.85
N LEU A 50 -1.36 11.71 6.04
CA LEU A 50 -0.22 12.30 6.74
C LEU A 50 0.32 13.54 6.02
N TYR A 51 0.18 13.63 4.69
CA TYR A 51 0.59 14.82 3.94
C TYR A 51 -0.20 16.06 4.38
N SER A 52 -1.52 15.93 4.51
CA SER A 52 -2.42 16.98 4.95
C SER A 52 -2.14 17.39 6.40
N LEU A 53 -1.81 16.42 7.27
CA LEU A 53 -1.38 16.68 8.65
C LEU A 53 -0.05 17.45 8.70
N LEU A 54 0.96 17.02 7.93
CA LEU A 54 2.24 17.71 7.86
C LEU A 54 2.10 19.13 7.30
N ARG A 55 1.20 19.33 6.34
CA ARG A 55 0.93 20.66 5.79
C ARG A 55 0.26 21.60 6.78
N SER A 56 -0.56 21.08 7.70
CA SER A 56 -1.22 21.90 8.73
C SER A 56 -0.29 22.23 9.90
N LEU A 57 0.57 21.28 10.31
CA LEU A 57 1.48 21.43 11.45
C LEU A 57 2.86 21.98 11.06
N GLY A 58 3.26 21.87 9.79
CA GLY A 58 4.61 22.16 9.29
C GLY A 58 5.58 20.99 9.52
N CYS A 59 5.69 20.50 10.75
CA CYS A 59 6.46 19.32 11.11
C CYS A 59 5.82 18.56 12.28
N LEU A 60 6.19 17.29 12.45
CA LEU A 60 5.85 16.51 13.63
C LEU A 60 6.96 16.62 14.68
N ASP A 61 6.55 16.64 15.94
CA ASP A 61 7.47 16.40 17.06
C ASP A 61 8.07 15.00 16.97
N GLU A 62 9.30 14.84 17.44
CA GLU A 62 10.04 13.57 17.31
C GLU A 62 9.30 12.39 17.95
N ASP A 63 8.70 12.59 19.13
CA ASP A 63 7.97 11.53 19.83
C ASP A 63 6.74 11.07 19.05
N VAL A 64 6.06 11.99 18.37
CA VAL A 64 4.94 11.67 17.48
C VAL A 64 5.46 10.97 16.23
N ALA A 65 6.46 11.54 15.56
CA ALA A 65 7.05 10.96 14.35
C ALA A 65 7.54 9.53 14.58
N ARG A 66 8.10 9.22 15.76
CA ARG A 66 8.54 7.88 16.16
C ARG A 66 7.41 6.86 16.10
N ILE A 67 6.21 7.23 16.53
CA ILE A 67 5.02 6.35 16.50
C ILE A 67 4.63 6.07 15.04
N TYR A 68 4.45 7.12 14.23
CA TYR A 68 4.09 6.98 12.82
C TYR A 68 5.10 6.09 12.05
N ILE A 69 6.40 6.32 12.27
CA ILE A 69 7.46 5.52 11.63
C ILE A 69 7.42 4.07 12.11
N ALA A 70 7.21 3.81 13.40
CA ALA A 70 7.13 2.44 13.92
C ALA A 70 6.00 1.65 13.26
N GLU A 71 4.83 2.26 13.08
CA GLU A 71 3.68 1.62 12.42
C GLU A 71 3.94 1.34 10.95
N VAL A 72 4.57 2.28 10.25
CA VAL A 72 5.02 2.09 8.86
C VAL A 72 6.00 0.92 8.77
N VAL A 73 6.95 0.81 9.70
CA VAL A 73 7.91 -0.31 9.74
C VAL A 73 7.18 -1.64 9.96
N LEU A 74 6.22 -1.70 10.89
CA LEU A 74 5.42 -2.91 11.14
C LEU A 74 4.58 -3.33 9.93
N ALA A 75 3.99 -2.36 9.23
CA ALA A 75 3.27 -2.61 7.98
C ALA A 75 4.21 -3.17 6.90
N LEU A 76 5.38 -2.55 6.70
CA LEU A 76 6.37 -2.98 5.70
C LEU A 76 6.95 -4.35 6.02
N GLU A 77 7.26 -4.64 7.29
CA GLU A 77 7.70 -5.96 7.73
C GLU A 77 6.68 -7.04 7.35
N TYR A 78 5.40 -6.79 7.65
CA TYR A 78 4.32 -7.69 7.27
C TYR A 78 4.25 -7.90 5.75
N LEU A 79 4.30 -6.83 4.96
CA LEU A 79 4.23 -6.90 3.49
C LEU A 79 5.44 -7.65 2.92
N HIS A 80 6.64 -7.37 3.40
CA HIS A 80 7.86 -8.05 2.98
C HIS A 80 7.83 -9.54 3.35
N SER A 81 7.19 -9.93 4.46
CA SER A 81 6.97 -11.35 4.79
C SER A 81 6.12 -12.09 3.74
N LEU A 82 5.25 -11.36 3.03
CA LEU A 82 4.46 -11.84 1.89
C LEU A 82 5.15 -11.64 0.54
N ARG A 83 6.42 -11.19 0.54
CA ARG A 83 7.20 -10.81 -0.65
C ARG A 83 6.56 -9.69 -1.47
N VAL A 84 5.85 -8.79 -0.80
CA VAL A 84 5.19 -7.64 -1.40
C VAL A 84 6.00 -6.39 -1.12
N VAL A 85 6.44 -5.70 -2.19
CA VAL A 85 7.11 -4.40 -2.06
C VAL A 85 6.11 -3.28 -2.37
N HIS A 86 5.97 -2.31 -1.47
CA HIS A 86 5.01 -1.20 -1.61
C HIS A 86 5.37 -0.21 -2.74
N ARG A 87 6.64 0.21 -2.81
CA ARG A 87 7.25 1.09 -3.84
C ARG A 87 6.75 2.54 -3.96
N ASP A 88 5.61 2.90 -3.39
CA ASP A 88 5.11 4.29 -3.37
C ASP A 88 4.92 4.79 -1.93
N LEU A 89 5.92 4.57 -1.06
CA LEU A 89 5.85 5.02 0.32
C LEU A 89 6.07 6.54 0.39
N LYS A 90 5.03 7.28 0.74
CA LYS A 90 5.03 8.75 0.87
C LYS A 90 3.89 9.19 1.79
N PRO A 91 3.91 10.43 2.33
CA PRO A 91 2.90 10.89 3.28
C PRO A 91 1.45 10.83 2.74
N ASP A 92 1.23 11.00 1.44
CA ASP A 92 -0.11 10.90 0.82
C ASP A 92 -0.73 9.50 0.92
N ASN A 93 0.11 8.46 1.05
CA ASN A 93 -0.31 7.06 1.12
C ASN A 93 -0.31 6.51 2.56
N LEU A 94 -0.14 7.38 3.56
CA LEU A 94 -0.24 7.04 4.97
C LEU A 94 -1.52 7.65 5.52
N LEU A 95 -2.50 6.79 5.77
CA LEU A 95 -3.84 7.19 6.20
C LEU A 95 -3.97 7.07 7.72
N ILE A 96 -4.70 8.00 8.31
CA ILE A 96 -4.88 8.11 9.76
C ILE A 96 -6.25 7.56 10.15
N ALA A 97 -6.29 6.64 11.10
CA ALA A 97 -7.52 6.09 11.66
C ALA A 97 -8.22 7.06 12.63
N HIS A 98 -9.51 6.82 12.92
CA HIS A 98 -10.37 7.66 13.77
C HIS A 98 -9.79 7.92 15.17
N ASP A 99 -9.01 6.99 15.71
CA ASP A 99 -8.48 7.01 17.07
C ASP A 99 -7.13 7.73 17.20
N GLU A 100 -6.65 8.40 16.13
CA GLU A 100 -5.38 9.14 16.04
C GLU A 100 -4.12 8.31 16.36
N THR A 101 -4.30 7.02 16.63
CA THR A 101 -3.27 6.15 17.18
C THR A 101 -2.74 5.17 16.17
N THR A 102 -3.46 4.93 15.07
CA THR A 102 -3.04 3.96 14.05
C THR A 102 -2.90 4.58 12.66
N ASN A 103 -1.68 4.53 12.13
CA ASN A 103 -1.39 4.80 10.73
C ASN A 103 -1.45 3.53 9.90
N VAL A 104 -2.02 3.69 8.72
CA VAL A 104 -2.29 2.58 7.85
C VAL A 104 -1.74 2.88 6.45
N ILE A 105 -0.94 1.96 5.92
CA ILE A 105 -0.40 2.08 4.57
C ILE A 105 -1.51 1.80 3.55
N TRP A 106 -1.72 2.74 2.64
CA TRP A 106 -2.68 2.67 1.55
C TRP A 106 -2.03 2.32 0.21
N PHE A 107 -2.66 1.38 -0.50
CA PHE A 107 -2.17 0.79 -1.74
C PHE A 107 -2.79 1.37 -3.01
N GLY A 108 -3.45 2.53 -2.96
CA GLY A 108 -4.40 2.92 -4.02
C GLY A 108 -3.90 2.99 -5.45
N PHE A 109 -2.58 3.03 -5.66
CA PHE A 109 -1.93 2.84 -6.97
C PHE A 109 -0.63 2.02 -6.86
N SER A 110 -0.41 1.37 -5.72
CA SER A 110 0.85 0.71 -5.37
C SER A 110 0.96 -0.59 -6.13
N ARG A 111 1.65 -0.52 -7.25
CA ARG A 111 1.96 -1.64 -8.12
C ARG A 111 2.69 -2.69 -7.28
N VAL A 112 2.00 -3.75 -6.87
CA VAL A 112 2.60 -4.82 -6.07
C VAL A 112 3.46 -5.68 -6.99
N VAL A 113 4.75 -5.80 -6.67
CA VAL A 113 5.62 -6.81 -7.29
C VAL A 113 5.91 -7.86 -6.25
N LEU A 114 5.59 -9.11 -6.61
CA LEU A 114 6.13 -10.28 -5.93
C LEU A 114 7.61 -10.33 -6.27
N ASP A 115 8.47 -10.36 -5.25
CA ASP A 115 9.88 -10.67 -5.45
C ASP A 115 10.01 -12.14 -5.89
N ILE A 116 9.78 -12.35 -7.18
CA ILE A 116 10.29 -13.49 -7.92
C ILE A 116 11.67 -13.05 -8.36
N LYS A 117 12.62 -13.98 -8.38
CA LYS A 117 14.04 -13.86 -8.78
C LYS A 117 14.33 -13.18 -10.16
N ASP A 118 13.40 -12.41 -10.71
CA ASP A 118 13.41 -11.81 -12.03
C ASP A 118 14.05 -10.41 -12.11
N GLU A 119 14.47 -9.79 -11.01
CA GLU A 119 15.22 -8.53 -11.12
C GLU A 119 16.63 -8.76 -11.72
N PHE A 120 17.21 -9.96 -11.54
CA PHE A 120 18.47 -10.36 -12.19
C PHE A 120 18.29 -10.77 -13.66
N SER A 121 17.10 -11.18 -14.10
CA SER A 121 16.81 -11.48 -15.51
C SER A 121 16.41 -10.22 -16.30
N LEU A 122 15.82 -9.21 -15.65
CA LEU A 122 15.46 -7.92 -16.27
C LEU A 122 16.62 -6.93 -16.39
N LEU A 123 17.69 -7.06 -15.59
CA LEU A 123 18.89 -6.22 -15.68
C LEU A 123 19.97 -6.79 -16.62
N GLY A 124 19.74 -7.92 -17.29
CA GLY A 124 20.67 -8.48 -18.29
C GLY A 124 22.02 -8.94 -17.72
N TYR A 125 22.10 -9.29 -16.43
CA TYR A 125 23.34 -9.68 -15.75
C TYR A 125 23.46 -11.20 -15.54
N LEU A 126 23.05 -12.01 -16.52
CA LEU A 126 23.45 -13.42 -16.60
C LEU A 126 23.67 -13.80 -18.07
N ASP A 127 24.93 -13.67 -18.52
CA ASP A 127 25.59 -14.60 -19.43
C ASP A 127 26.47 -15.54 -18.59
#